data_AF-A0A0M0KXB7-F1
#
_entry.id   AF-A0A0M0KXB7-F1
#
_cell.length_a   1.000
_cell.length_b   1.000
_cell.length_c   1.000
_cell.angle_alpha   90.00
_cell.angle_beta   90.00
_cell.angle_gamma   90.00
#
_symmetry.space_group_name_H-M   'P 1'
#
loop_
_entity.id
_entity.type
_entity.pdbx_description
1 polymer ?
#
loop_
_entity_poly.entity_id
_entity_poly.type
_entity_poly.pdbx_seq_one_letter_code
_entity_poly.pdbx_strand_id
1 'polypeptide(L)'
;MSNLLYHAYLPENHKHHVSLEEIMSGGIKYSTKSNNRYSNGGRVKFEITELLRPSNTPDWLNFKEAIGVDITNRFSKSFCFPIFTGKILVFDGDISLSIYDQAFYEDFKDFDEEALNFDTGETIEYWIKQYWKSMMTLEDYLIKKPYSKPQVLLFESVPKEIIQVCEE
;
A
#
# COMPACT_ATOMS: atom_id res chain seq x y z
N MET A 1 -9.87 14.79 -14.57
CA MET A 1 -9.00 14.15 -13.56
C MET A 1 -8.11 13.17 -14.30
N SER A 2 -6.81 13.17 -14.02
CA SER A 2 -5.89 12.20 -14.62
C SER A 2 -6.26 10.80 -14.14
N ASN A 3 -6.54 9.87 -15.06
CA ASN A 3 -6.82 8.46 -14.75
C ASN A 3 -5.52 7.64 -14.56
N LEU A 4 -4.44 8.31 -14.14
CA LEU A 4 -3.15 7.70 -13.94
C LEU A 4 -2.94 7.36 -12.46
N LEU A 5 -2.25 6.25 -12.25
CA LEU A 5 -1.65 5.84 -10.99
C LEU A 5 -0.14 6.07 -11.08
N TYR A 6 0.47 6.31 -9.93
CA TYR A 6 1.89 6.60 -9.80
C TYR A 6 2.55 5.58 -8.88
N HIS A 7 3.73 5.12 -9.27
CA HIS A 7 4.59 4.26 -8.47
C HIS A 7 5.97 4.91 -8.34
N ALA A 8 6.59 4.76 -7.17
CA ALA A 8 7.78 5.48 -6.81
C ALA A 8 8.94 5.22 -7.80
N TYR A 9 9.50 6.31 -8.36
CA TYR A 9 10.81 6.32 -9.00
C TYR A 9 11.79 6.94 -8.00
N LEU A 10 12.56 6.11 -7.32
CA LEU A 10 13.45 6.55 -6.24
C LEU A 10 14.86 6.86 -6.76
N PRO A 11 15.59 7.81 -6.15
CA PRO A 11 16.98 8.11 -6.53
C PRO A 11 17.89 6.87 -6.44
N GLU A 12 18.95 6.81 -7.25
CA GLU A 12 19.87 5.66 -7.32
C GLU A 12 20.52 5.31 -5.97
N ASN A 13 20.77 6.31 -5.13
CA ASN A 13 21.33 6.12 -3.80
C ASN A 13 20.32 5.60 -2.76
N HIS A 14 19.03 5.49 -3.12
CA HIS A 14 17.99 5.03 -2.22
C HIS A 14 17.99 3.50 -2.11
N LYS A 15 17.88 2.95 -0.89
CA LYS A 15 17.90 1.48 -0.65
C LYS A 15 16.86 0.69 -1.45
N HIS A 16 15.74 1.31 -1.79
CA HIS A 16 14.64 0.72 -2.56
C HIS A 16 14.62 1.14 -4.04
N HIS A 17 15.70 1.74 -4.55
CA HIS A 17 15.83 2.07 -5.96
C HIS A 17 15.62 0.84 -6.85
N VAL A 18 14.96 1.09 -7.98
CA VAL A 18 14.81 0.17 -9.10
C VAL A 18 15.17 0.93 -10.37
N SER A 19 15.95 0.31 -11.25
CA SER A 19 16.37 0.96 -12.49
C SER A 19 15.20 1.10 -13.46
N LEU A 20 15.27 2.11 -14.34
CA LEU A 20 14.31 2.27 -15.43
C LEU A 20 14.28 1.03 -16.34
N GLU A 21 15.44 0.45 -16.63
CA GLU A 21 15.57 -0.74 -17.47
C GLU A 21 14.84 -1.95 -16.87
N GLU A 22 14.96 -2.17 -15.56
CA GLU A 22 14.25 -3.25 -14.87
C GLU A 22 12.73 -3.08 -15.00
N ILE A 23 12.21 -1.87 -14.78
CA ILE A 23 10.77 -1.61 -14.91
C ILE A 23 10.30 -1.73 -16.36
N MET A 24 11.06 -1.19 -17.32
CA MET A 24 10.68 -1.22 -18.74
C MET A 24 10.84 -2.61 -19.37
N SER A 25 11.63 -3.50 -18.77
CA SER A 25 11.77 -4.90 -19.25
C SER A 25 10.76 -5.85 -18.58
N GLY A 26 10.46 -5.64 -17.31
CA GLY A 26 9.72 -6.58 -16.46
C GLY A 26 8.35 -6.12 -15.96
N GLY A 27 8.02 -4.83 -16.08
CA GLY A 27 6.85 -4.23 -15.46
C GLY A 27 7.02 -3.99 -13.96
N ILE A 28 5.96 -3.57 -13.27
CA ILE A 28 5.94 -3.45 -11.80
C ILE A 28 5.21 -4.66 -11.22
N LYS A 29 5.88 -5.37 -10.32
CA LYS A 29 5.39 -6.57 -9.65
C LYS A 29 5.43 -6.36 -8.14
N TYR A 30 4.75 -7.22 -7.38
CA TYR A 30 4.78 -7.17 -5.92
C TYR A 30 6.21 -7.26 -5.34
N SER A 31 7.10 -7.94 -6.06
CA SER A 31 8.51 -8.13 -5.71
C SER A 31 9.42 -6.99 -6.15
N THR A 32 8.92 -6.01 -6.93
CA THR A 32 9.69 -4.85 -7.35
C THR A 32 10.16 -4.07 -6.12
N LYS A 33 11.47 -3.76 -6.07
CA LYS A 33 12.11 -3.24 -4.85
C LYS A 33 11.50 -1.93 -4.35
N SER A 34 11.10 -1.04 -5.26
CA SER A 34 10.45 0.24 -4.95
C SER A 34 9.10 0.08 -4.25
N ASN A 35 8.45 -1.08 -4.36
CA ASN A 35 7.22 -1.38 -3.64
C ASN A 35 7.40 -1.32 -2.10
N ASN A 36 8.61 -1.57 -1.60
CA ASN A 36 8.93 -1.48 -0.16
C ASN A 36 8.87 -0.05 0.39
N ARG A 37 8.67 0.98 -0.45
CA ARG A 37 8.40 2.35 0.00
C ARG A 37 6.97 2.52 0.52
N TYR A 38 6.04 1.67 0.10
CA TYR A 38 4.63 1.83 0.38
C TYR A 38 4.23 1.12 1.67
N SER A 39 3.30 1.73 2.41
CA SER A 39 2.64 1.04 3.51
C SER A 39 1.71 -0.04 2.96
N ASN A 40 1.58 -1.13 3.72
CA ASN A 40 0.63 -2.20 3.44
C ASN A 40 0.20 -2.78 4.79
N GLY A 41 -0.83 -2.16 5.39
CA GLY A 41 -1.31 -2.51 6.73
C GLY A 41 -1.73 -3.97 6.84
N GLY A 42 -2.35 -4.51 5.79
CA GLY A 42 -2.76 -5.91 5.73
C GLY A 42 -1.63 -6.93 5.66
N ARG A 43 -0.37 -6.49 5.52
CA ARG A 43 0.81 -7.36 5.53
C ARG A 43 1.56 -7.40 6.87
N VAL A 44 1.29 -6.45 7.78
CA VAL A 44 2.09 -6.27 9.02
C VAL A 44 1.98 -7.47 9.96
N LYS A 45 0.75 -7.87 10.30
CA LYS A 45 0.46 -9.11 11.06
C LYS A 45 -0.40 -10.03 10.21
N PHE A 46 0.17 -10.51 9.12
CA PHE A 46 -0.56 -11.21 8.04
C PHE A 46 -1.44 -12.34 8.56
N GLU A 47 -0.97 -13.16 9.51
CA GLU A 47 -1.72 -14.27 10.06
C GLU A 47 -3.01 -13.81 10.75
N ILE A 48 -2.95 -12.70 11.49
CA ILE A 48 -4.10 -12.09 12.15
C ILE A 48 -5.02 -11.43 11.10
N THR A 49 -4.44 -10.77 10.11
CA THR A 49 -5.19 -10.17 8.99
C THR A 49 -6.02 -11.21 8.25
N GLU A 50 -5.43 -12.37 7.95
CA GLU A 50 -6.12 -13.47 7.28
C GLU A 50 -7.16 -14.13 8.16
N LEU A 51 -6.87 -14.33 9.46
CA LEU A 51 -7.83 -14.87 10.42
C LEU A 51 -9.09 -14.00 10.53
N LEU A 52 -8.93 -12.67 10.43
CA LEU A 52 -10.01 -11.70 10.55
C LEU A 52 -10.62 -11.29 9.19
N ARG A 53 -10.26 -11.97 8.10
CA ARG A 53 -10.73 -11.69 6.75
C ARG A 53 -12.27 -11.82 6.67
N PRO A 54 -12.99 -10.77 6.21
CA PRO A 54 -14.43 -10.87 5.96
C PRO A 54 -14.78 -11.92 4.90
N SER A 55 -15.90 -12.62 5.06
CA SER A 55 -16.33 -13.69 4.15
C SER A 55 -16.69 -13.23 2.73
N ASN A 56 -16.98 -11.94 2.55
CA ASN A 56 -17.29 -11.33 1.26
C ASN A 56 -16.07 -10.70 0.57
N THR A 57 -14.86 -10.96 1.07
CA THR A 57 -13.62 -10.46 0.48
C THR A 57 -13.36 -11.16 -0.86
N PRO A 58 -12.97 -10.44 -1.93
CA PRO A 58 -12.65 -11.08 -3.20
C PRO A 58 -11.49 -12.08 -3.10
N ASP A 59 -11.61 -13.24 -3.73
CA ASP A 59 -10.62 -14.33 -3.66
C ASP A 59 -9.22 -13.94 -4.19
N TRP A 60 -9.16 -12.97 -5.10
CA TRP A 60 -7.91 -12.47 -5.67
C TRP A 60 -7.15 -11.52 -4.72
N LEU A 61 -7.77 -11.08 -3.62
CA LEU A 61 -7.14 -10.18 -2.67
C LEU A 61 -6.09 -10.94 -1.86
N ASN A 62 -4.83 -10.56 -2.05
CA ASN A 62 -3.70 -11.10 -1.32
C ASN A 62 -2.72 -9.98 -0.94
N PHE A 63 -2.66 -9.61 0.34
CA PHE A 63 -1.76 -8.55 0.81
C PHE A 63 -0.27 -8.87 0.64
N LYS A 64 0.13 -10.15 0.47
CA LYS A 64 1.52 -10.50 0.14
C LYS A 64 1.91 -10.09 -1.28
N GLU A 65 0.94 -9.94 -2.17
CA GLU A 65 1.12 -9.64 -3.60
C GLU A 65 0.65 -8.23 -3.98
N ALA A 66 0.29 -7.41 -2.99
CA ALA A 66 -0.14 -6.04 -3.23
C ALA A 66 1.03 -5.13 -3.67
N ILE A 67 0.74 -4.25 -4.63
CA ILE A 67 1.62 -3.20 -5.12
C ILE A 67 1.06 -1.85 -4.64
N GLY A 68 1.87 -1.09 -3.92
CA GLY A 68 1.49 0.26 -3.51
C GLY A 68 1.59 1.25 -4.67
N VAL A 69 0.59 2.11 -4.79
CA VAL A 69 0.52 3.16 -5.79
C VAL A 69 -0.06 4.44 -5.17
N ASP A 70 0.11 5.57 -5.85
CA ASP A 70 -0.49 6.85 -5.51
C ASP A 70 -1.45 7.29 -6.62
N ILE A 71 -2.49 8.05 -6.27
CA ILE A 71 -3.44 8.68 -7.22
C ILE A 71 -3.00 10.09 -7.66
N THR A 72 -1.94 10.60 -7.04
CA THR A 72 -1.30 11.88 -7.34
C THR A 72 0.19 11.64 -7.41
N ASN A 73 0.89 12.32 -8.32
CA ASN A 73 2.34 12.29 -8.27
C ASN A 73 2.80 12.93 -6.95
N ARG A 74 3.61 12.21 -6.18
CA ARG A 74 4.18 12.68 -4.90
C ARG A 74 5.69 12.91 -4.99
N PHE A 75 6.25 12.72 -6.17
CA PHE A 75 7.69 12.72 -6.41
C PHE A 75 8.00 13.60 -7.62
N SER A 76 9.21 14.17 -7.66
CA SER A 76 9.70 14.88 -8.85
C SER A 76 9.76 13.99 -10.09
N LYS A 77 9.86 12.67 -9.88
CA LYS A 77 9.86 11.65 -10.92
C LYS A 77 9.11 10.41 -10.41
N SER A 78 8.26 9.83 -11.24
CA SER A 78 7.48 8.63 -10.92
C SER A 78 7.32 7.74 -12.14
N PHE A 79 7.14 6.44 -11.91
CA PHE A 79 6.52 5.58 -12.91
C PHE A 79 5.02 5.86 -12.89
N CYS A 80 4.40 6.06 -14.05
CA CYS A 80 2.98 6.34 -14.16
C CYS A 80 2.32 5.45 -15.21
N PHE A 81 1.07 5.08 -14.98
CA PHE A 81 0.31 4.19 -15.87
C PHE A 81 -1.19 4.42 -15.69
N PRO A 82 -2.01 4.20 -16.73
CA PRO A 82 -3.46 4.30 -16.61
C PRO A 82 -4.03 3.22 -15.70
N ILE A 83 -5.19 3.49 -15.09
CA ILE A 83 -6.00 2.43 -14.47
C ILE A 83 -6.36 1.40 -15.56
N PHE A 84 -5.90 0.17 -15.38
CA PHE A 84 -6.06 -0.92 -16.37
C PHE A 84 -6.83 -2.13 -15.83
N THR A 85 -7.15 -2.15 -14.53
CA THR A 85 -7.82 -3.26 -13.83
C THR A 85 -8.72 -2.75 -12.72
N GLY A 86 -9.75 -3.52 -12.38
CA GLY A 86 -10.61 -3.27 -11.22
C GLY A 86 -10.04 -3.81 -9.90
N LYS A 87 -8.89 -4.50 -9.91
CA LYS A 87 -8.24 -5.08 -8.73
C LYS A 87 -7.43 -4.05 -7.94
N ILE A 88 -8.03 -2.89 -7.71
CA ILE A 88 -7.44 -1.78 -6.96
C ILE A 88 -8.37 -1.44 -5.81
N LEU A 89 -7.84 -1.52 -4.60
CA LEU A 89 -8.56 -1.18 -3.39
C LEU A 89 -7.86 -0.03 -2.69
N VAL A 90 -8.67 0.79 -2.04
CA VAL A 90 -8.22 1.90 -1.22
C VAL A 90 -8.60 1.59 0.22
N PHE A 91 -7.65 1.85 1.11
CA PHE A 91 -7.78 1.71 2.56
C PHE A 91 -7.49 3.05 3.23
N ASP A 92 -7.96 3.19 4.46
CA ASP A 92 -7.58 4.33 5.30
C ASP A 92 -6.11 4.20 5.72
N GLY A 93 -5.26 5.10 5.24
CA GLY A 93 -3.84 5.09 5.55
C GLY A 93 -3.54 5.48 6.99
N ASP A 94 -4.40 6.24 7.67
CA ASP A 94 -4.21 6.52 9.10
C ASP A 94 -4.41 5.24 9.93
N ILE A 95 -5.42 4.41 9.59
CA ILE A 95 -5.57 3.07 10.20
C ILE A 95 -4.36 2.19 9.87
N SER A 96 -3.86 2.24 8.63
CA SER A 96 -2.66 1.48 8.29
C SER A 96 -1.47 1.87 9.16
N LEU A 97 -1.29 3.15 9.48
CA LEU A 97 -0.22 3.61 10.37
C LEU A 97 -0.42 3.09 11.79
N SER A 98 -1.64 3.15 12.34
CA SER A 98 -1.94 2.59 13.66
C SER A 98 -1.63 1.08 13.74
N ILE A 99 -1.81 0.32 12.65
CA ILE A 99 -1.39 -1.09 12.61
C ILE A 99 0.13 -1.24 12.77
N TYR A 100 0.93 -0.39 12.12
CA TYR A 100 2.39 -0.43 12.27
C TYR A 100 2.81 -0.06 13.69
N ASP A 101 2.25 1.02 14.23
CA ASP A 101 2.58 1.52 15.57
C ASP A 101 2.21 0.46 16.63
N GLN A 102 0.98 -0.06 16.57
CA GLN A 102 0.53 -1.06 17.53
C GLN A 102 1.31 -2.38 17.41
N ALA A 103 1.65 -2.81 16.18
CA ALA A 103 2.48 -3.99 15.99
C ALA A 103 3.88 -3.82 16.58
N PHE A 104 4.47 -2.63 16.41
CA PHE A 104 5.77 -2.31 17.01
C PHE A 104 5.68 -2.31 18.54
N TYR A 105 4.67 -1.65 19.11
CA TYR A 105 4.45 -1.67 20.55
C TYR A 105 4.30 -3.11 21.09
N GLU A 106 3.42 -3.93 20.52
CA GLU A 106 3.18 -5.28 21.01
C GLU A 106 4.42 -6.18 20.92
N ASP A 107 5.25 -6.02 19.88
CA ASP A 107 6.45 -6.82 19.68
C ASP A 107 7.61 -6.42 20.61
N PHE A 108 7.67 -5.14 21.01
CA PHE A 108 8.87 -4.58 21.63
C PHE A 108 8.65 -3.94 23.02
N LYS A 109 7.41 -3.77 23.50
CA LYS A 109 7.12 -3.11 24.80
C LYS A 109 7.85 -3.67 26.02
N ASP A 110 8.22 -4.94 25.99
CA ASP A 110 8.94 -5.60 27.09
C ASP A 110 10.48 -5.47 26.99
N PHE A 111 10.98 -4.96 25.86
CA PHE A 111 12.41 -4.94 25.50
C PHE A 111 12.95 -3.56 25.09
N ASP A 112 12.07 -2.65 24.68
CA ASP A 112 12.41 -1.32 24.19
C ASP A 112 11.45 -0.28 24.79
N GLU A 113 11.97 0.62 25.62
CA GLU A 113 11.18 1.69 26.23
C GLU A 113 10.60 2.65 25.18
N GLU A 114 11.27 2.81 24.03
CA GLU A 114 10.75 3.65 22.94
C GLU A 114 9.45 3.08 22.36
N ALA A 115 9.23 1.76 22.45
CA ALA A 115 8.02 1.10 21.97
C ALA A 115 6.76 1.60 22.67
N LEU A 116 6.86 2.06 23.92
CA LEU A 116 5.73 2.63 24.67
C LEU A 116 5.14 3.89 23.99
N ASN A 117 5.93 4.61 23.18
CA ASN A 117 5.45 5.76 22.42
C ASN A 117 4.57 5.40 21.22
N PHE A 118 4.51 4.11 20.89
CA PHE A 118 3.73 3.58 19.77
C PHE A 118 2.48 2.83 20.23
N ASP A 119 2.19 2.81 21.54
CA ASP A 119 0.93 2.29 22.07
C ASP A 119 -0.23 3.16 21.56
N THR A 120 -1.08 2.54 20.75
CA THR A 120 -2.26 3.21 20.17
C THR A 120 -3.46 3.20 21.12
N GLY A 121 -3.37 2.48 22.24
CA GLY A 121 -4.45 2.28 23.21
C GLY A 121 -5.46 1.19 22.82
N GLU A 122 -5.29 0.54 21.68
CA GLU A 122 -6.18 -0.50 21.13
C GLU A 122 -5.36 -1.73 20.72
N THR A 123 -5.99 -2.91 20.59
CA THR A 123 -5.25 -4.13 20.19
C THR A 123 -4.98 -4.17 18.68
N ILE A 124 -4.00 -4.96 18.26
CA ILE A 124 -3.74 -5.17 16.83
C ILE A 124 -4.96 -5.75 16.08
N GLU A 125 -5.75 -6.63 16.69
CA GLU A 125 -6.98 -7.16 16.10
C GLU A 125 -8.05 -6.09 15.91
N TYR A 126 -8.13 -5.11 16.82
CA TYR A 126 -9.02 -3.97 16.65
C TYR A 126 -8.66 -3.22 15.37
N TRP A 127 -7.40 -2.82 15.21
CA TRP A 127 -6.98 -2.05 14.04
C TRP A 127 -7.12 -2.82 12.75
N ILE A 128 -6.80 -4.12 12.74
CA ILE A 128 -7.00 -4.98 11.58
C ILE A 128 -8.49 -5.07 11.19
N LYS A 129 -9.41 -5.15 12.16
CA LYS A 129 -10.87 -5.11 11.87
C LYS A 129 -11.27 -3.77 11.26
N GLN A 130 -10.75 -2.66 11.77
CA GLN A 130 -11.05 -1.34 11.19
C GLN A 130 -10.45 -1.20 9.78
N TYR A 131 -9.27 -1.75 9.56
CA TYR A 131 -8.60 -1.74 8.26
C TYR A 131 -9.44 -2.49 7.21
N TRP A 132 -9.93 -3.70 7.55
CA TRP A 132 -10.87 -4.43 6.70
C TRP A 132 -12.16 -3.65 6.43
N LYS A 133 -12.72 -2.96 7.43
CA LYS A 133 -13.92 -2.11 7.25
C LYS A 133 -13.67 -0.88 6.38
N SER A 134 -12.43 -0.39 6.32
CA SER A 134 -12.04 0.75 5.47
C SER A 134 -11.84 0.39 4.00
N MET A 135 -11.88 -0.90 3.66
CA MET A 135 -11.69 -1.35 2.29
C MET A 135 -12.78 -0.79 1.37
N MET A 136 -12.37 -0.10 0.30
CA MET A 136 -13.28 0.37 -0.74
C MET A 136 -12.64 0.29 -2.13
N THR A 137 -13.47 0.31 -3.18
CA THR A 137 -12.96 0.33 -4.56
C THR A 137 -12.31 1.69 -4.86
N LEU A 138 -11.36 1.71 -5.80
CA LEU A 138 -10.79 2.97 -6.29
C LEU A 138 -11.87 3.90 -6.87
N GLU A 139 -12.86 3.34 -7.58
CA GLU A 139 -13.97 4.10 -8.16
C GLU A 139 -14.79 4.82 -7.07
N ASP A 140 -15.24 4.08 -6.05
CA ASP A 140 -15.95 4.67 -4.90
C ASP A 140 -15.11 5.74 -4.21
N TYR A 141 -13.80 5.49 -4.08
CA TYR A 141 -12.90 6.42 -3.41
C TYR A 141 -12.78 7.73 -4.18
N LEU A 142 -12.64 7.67 -5.50
CA LEU A 142 -12.51 8.88 -6.34
C LEU A 142 -13.76 9.76 -6.28
N ILE A 143 -14.94 9.18 -5.99
CA ILE A 143 -16.21 9.90 -5.79
C ILE A 143 -16.32 10.47 -4.38
N LYS A 144 -16.12 9.64 -3.35
CA LYS A 144 -16.42 9.97 -1.94
C LYS A 144 -15.25 10.64 -1.22
N LYS A 145 -14.02 10.26 -1.56
CA LYS A 145 -12.73 10.68 -0.96
C LYS A 145 -12.77 10.75 0.58
N PRO A 146 -13.17 9.67 1.28
CA PRO A 146 -13.34 9.72 2.73
C PRO A 146 -12.03 9.79 3.52
N TYR A 147 -10.89 9.44 2.91
CA TYR A 147 -9.59 9.36 3.58
C TYR A 147 -8.69 10.51 3.16
N SER A 148 -8.14 11.24 4.13
CA SER A 148 -7.17 12.31 3.86
C SER A 148 -5.82 11.75 3.38
N LYS A 149 -5.46 10.55 3.88
CA LYS A 149 -4.26 9.80 3.51
C LYS A 149 -4.65 8.42 3.00
N PRO A 150 -5.08 8.27 1.75
CA PRO A 150 -5.42 6.95 1.23
C PRO A 150 -4.17 6.07 1.11
N GLN A 151 -4.30 4.80 1.46
CA GLN A 151 -3.39 3.75 1.02
C GLN A 151 -4.04 3.04 -0.17
N VAL A 152 -3.42 3.15 -1.35
CA VAL A 152 -3.94 2.56 -2.58
C VAL A 152 -3.10 1.34 -2.93
N LEU A 153 -3.75 0.18 -2.99
CA LEU A 153 -3.13 -1.10 -3.26
C LEU A 153 -3.69 -1.70 -4.55
N LEU A 154 -2.80 -2.03 -5.47
CA LEU A 154 -3.06 -2.74 -6.71
C LEU A 154 -2.69 -4.22 -6.53
N PHE A 155 -3.61 -5.13 -6.81
CA PHE A 155 -3.44 -6.58 -6.63
C PHE A 155 -3.19 -7.31 -7.95
N GLU A 156 -2.56 -6.61 -8.91
CA GLU A 156 -2.22 -7.13 -10.23
C GLU A 156 -0.93 -6.48 -10.73
N SER A 157 -0.06 -7.25 -11.37
CA SER A 157 1.20 -6.71 -11.90
C SER A 157 0.93 -5.71 -13.02
N VAL A 158 1.69 -4.61 -13.03
CA VAL A 158 1.59 -3.57 -14.07
C VAL A 158 2.40 -4.00 -15.28
N PRO A 159 1.78 -4.19 -16.46
CA PRO A 159 2.49 -4.51 -17.69
C PRO A 159 3.44 -3.38 -18.08
N LYS A 160 4.64 -3.71 -18.57
CA LYS A 160 5.63 -2.71 -19.00
C LYS A 160 5.12 -1.81 -20.13
N GLU A 161 4.23 -2.33 -20.97
CA GLU A 161 3.71 -1.67 -22.18
C GLU A 161 2.89 -0.42 -21.86
N ILE A 162 2.38 -0.32 -20.63
CA ILE A 162 1.55 0.81 -20.19
C ILE A 162 2.28 1.76 -19.23
N ILE A 163 3.53 1.47 -18.88
CA ILE A 163 4.32 2.26 -17.94
C ILE A 163 5.03 3.38 -18.69
N GLN A 164 4.94 4.58 -18.14
CA GLN A 164 5.66 5.76 -18.57
C GLN A 164 6.41 6.36 -17.39
N VAL A 165 7.31 7.28 -17.69
CA VAL A 165 7.98 8.11 -16.68
C VAL A 165 7.29 9.47 -16.69
N CYS A 166 6.78 9.88 -15.54
CA CYS A 166 6.19 11.20 -15.32
C CYS A 166 7.16 12.03 -14.47
N GLU A 167 7.37 13.29 -14.87
CA GLU A 167 8.16 14.29 -14.16
C GLU A 167 7.27 15.50 -13.88
N GLU A 168 7.48 16.18 -12.74
CA GLU A 168 6.82 17.45 -12.38
C GLU A 168 7.63 18.67 -12.83
#